data_AF-A0A2H3CR90-F1
#
_entry.id   AF-A0A2H3CR90-F1
#
_cell.length_a   1.000
_cell.length_b   1.000
_cell.length_c   1.000
_cell.angle_alpha   90.00
_cell.angle_beta   90.00
_cell.angle_gamma   90.00
#
_symmetry.space_group_name_H-M   'P 1'
#
loop_
_entity.id
_entity.type
_entity.pdbx_description
1 polymer ?
#
loop_
_entity_poly.entity_id
_entity_poly.type
_entity_poly.pdbx_seq_one_letter_code
_entity_poly.pdbx_strand_id
1 'polypeptide(L)'
;MSPSQRCLRFGTWEYSTQLTGVPKGEDGRRCCKEKSIVIHGIDLEKPGYCTVDVDNSAPTNLRISVHWRVDVNESSCKTLWENLQDKAWMRGDWFKDSHAFRVVAHMGNHQPPWDNWQEMCSTTSVDYDGHHFDRPSSCDHRIRGACAL
;
A
#
# COMPACT_ATOMS: atom_id res chain seq x y z
N MET A 1 19.20 -1.73 -6.05
CA MET A 1 17.79 -1.80 -5.61
C MET A 1 17.50 -0.59 -4.77
N SER A 2 16.38 0.08 -5.03
CA SER A 2 15.96 1.29 -4.35
C SER A 2 14.52 1.13 -3.89
N PRO A 3 14.22 1.37 -2.61
CA PRO A 3 12.85 1.46 -2.15
C PRO A 3 12.16 2.68 -2.78
N SER A 4 10.85 2.57 -3.02
CA SER A 4 9.98 3.70 -3.35
C SER A 4 10.07 4.76 -2.26
N GLN A 5 9.86 6.04 -2.62
CA GLN A 5 9.79 7.14 -1.66
C GLN A 5 8.49 7.17 -0.85
N ARG A 6 7.50 6.33 -1.24
CA ARG A 6 6.19 6.25 -0.61
C ARG A 6 5.73 4.82 -0.38
N CYS A 7 4.89 4.65 0.62
CA CYS A 7 4.11 3.44 0.83
C CYS A 7 3.01 3.34 -0.23
N LEU A 8 2.82 2.14 -0.77
CA LEU A 8 1.79 1.92 -1.79
C LEU A 8 0.40 1.83 -1.16
N ARG A 9 0.32 1.17 -0.01
CA ARG A 9 -0.88 0.90 0.78
C ARG A 9 -0.46 0.43 2.17
N PHE A 10 -1.43 0.18 3.05
CA PHE A 10 -1.16 -0.31 4.40
C PHE A 10 -0.23 -1.53 4.41
N GLY A 11 0.85 -1.40 5.19
CA GLY A 11 1.87 -2.43 5.37
C GLY A 11 2.62 -2.82 4.11
N THR A 12 2.48 -2.09 2.99
CA THR A 12 3.08 -2.47 1.69
C THR A 12 4.05 -1.41 1.17
N TRP A 13 5.31 -1.80 0.99
CA TRP A 13 6.35 -1.00 0.34
C TRP A 13 6.68 -1.57 -1.05
N GLU A 14 7.07 -0.70 -1.99
CA GLU A 14 7.60 -1.11 -3.30
C GLU A 14 9.11 -0.99 -3.40
N TYR A 15 9.78 -2.05 -3.83
CA TYR A 15 11.20 -2.04 -4.14
C TYR A 15 11.39 -2.15 -5.64
N SER A 16 12.28 -1.31 -6.19
CA SER A 16 12.57 -1.31 -7.62
C SER A 16 14.05 -1.53 -7.88
N THR A 17 14.37 -2.17 -9.00
CA THR A 17 15.75 -2.24 -9.49
C THR A 17 15.77 -2.25 -11.01
N GLN A 18 16.80 -1.65 -11.59
CA GLN A 18 17.03 -1.74 -13.02
C GLN A 18 17.57 -3.12 -13.38
N LEU A 19 16.96 -3.77 -14.37
CA LEU A 19 17.44 -5.00 -14.94
C LEU A 19 18.70 -4.70 -15.78
N THR A 20 19.79 -5.38 -15.45
CA THR A 20 21.08 -5.25 -16.14
C THR A 20 21.57 -6.64 -16.57
N GLY A 21 22.42 -6.69 -17.60
CA GLY A 21 23.05 -7.95 -18.03
C GLY A 21 22.12 -8.95 -18.73
N VAL A 22 21.06 -8.47 -19.41
CA VAL A 22 20.21 -9.35 -20.23
C VAL A 22 21.03 -9.93 -21.39
N PRO A 23 21.09 -11.26 -21.56
CA PRO A 23 21.83 -11.88 -22.65
C PRO A 23 21.32 -11.41 -24.02
N LYS A 24 22.23 -11.25 -24.99
CA LYS A 24 21.84 -10.90 -26.37
C LYS A 24 20.92 -11.97 -26.95
N GLY A 25 19.75 -11.56 -27.43
CA GLY A 25 18.75 -12.46 -28.02
C GLY A 25 17.68 -12.95 -27.04
N GLU A 26 17.81 -12.67 -25.73
CA GLU A 26 16.73 -12.92 -24.78
C GLU A 26 15.75 -11.75 -24.70
N ASP A 27 14.46 -12.09 -24.46
CA ASP A 27 13.44 -11.10 -24.15
C ASP A 27 13.63 -10.58 -22.71
N GLY A 28 14.09 -9.32 -22.60
CA GLY A 28 14.26 -8.66 -21.32
C GLY A 28 12.98 -8.60 -20.46
N ARG A 29 11.78 -8.59 -21.08
CA ARG A 29 10.52 -8.65 -20.34
C ARG A 29 10.29 -10.01 -19.71
N ARG A 30 10.63 -11.09 -20.42
CA ARG A 30 10.59 -12.45 -19.87
C ARG A 30 11.58 -12.60 -18.71
N CYS A 31 12.82 -12.15 -18.92
CA CYS A 31 13.84 -12.08 -17.88
C CYS A 31 13.35 -11.36 -16.61
N CYS A 32 12.68 -10.21 -16.79
CA CYS A 32 12.15 -9.45 -15.66
C CYS A 32 11.14 -10.27 -14.85
N LYS A 33 10.15 -10.91 -15.49
CA LYS A 33 9.08 -11.68 -14.83
C LYS A 33 9.58 -12.92 -14.08
N GLU A 34 10.77 -13.40 -14.42
CA GLU A 34 11.38 -14.60 -13.83
C GLU A 34 12.40 -14.26 -12.71
N LYS A 35 12.57 -12.98 -12.35
CA LYS A 35 13.50 -12.58 -11.28
C LYS A 35 12.91 -12.79 -9.88
N SER A 36 13.60 -13.62 -9.10
CA SER A 36 13.41 -13.70 -7.66
C SER A 36 14.30 -12.73 -6.89
N ILE A 37 13.93 -12.43 -5.65
CA ILE A 37 14.73 -11.63 -4.72
C ILE A 37 14.42 -11.99 -3.27
N VAL A 38 15.40 -11.83 -2.38
CA VAL A 38 15.19 -11.95 -0.93
C VAL A 38 15.07 -10.56 -0.31
N ILE A 39 13.93 -10.25 0.31
CA ILE A 39 13.69 -9.00 1.05
C ILE A 39 13.23 -9.37 2.46
N HIS A 40 13.86 -8.77 3.48
CA HIS A 40 13.60 -9.09 4.90
C HIS A 40 13.69 -10.59 5.26
N GLY A 41 14.53 -11.34 4.54
CA GLY A 41 14.69 -12.78 4.74
C GLY A 41 13.60 -13.65 4.10
N ILE A 42 12.69 -13.07 3.30
CA ILE A 42 11.65 -13.77 2.57
C ILE A 42 12.02 -13.81 1.09
N ASP A 43 11.94 -15.00 0.49
CA ASP A 43 12.14 -15.19 -0.94
C ASP A 43 10.87 -14.83 -1.71
N LEU A 44 10.96 -13.81 -2.56
CA LEU A 44 9.93 -13.38 -3.47
C LEU A 44 10.29 -13.92 -4.85
N GLU A 45 9.70 -15.07 -5.19
CA GLU A 45 10.03 -15.80 -6.41
C GLU A 45 9.81 -15.00 -7.70
N LYS A 46 8.87 -14.05 -7.68
CA LYS A 46 8.48 -13.26 -8.86
C LYS A 46 8.25 -11.79 -8.49
N PRO A 47 8.54 -10.86 -9.40
CA PRO A 47 8.20 -9.47 -9.19
C PRO A 47 6.71 -9.23 -9.35
N GLY A 48 6.23 -8.13 -8.78
CA GLY A 48 4.86 -7.69 -8.97
C GLY A 48 4.62 -7.22 -10.41
N TYR A 49 5.55 -6.44 -10.97
CA TYR A 49 5.47 -5.99 -12.35
C TYR A 49 6.82 -5.48 -12.88
N CYS A 50 6.84 -5.18 -14.18
CA CYS A 50 8.00 -4.67 -14.90
C CYS A 50 7.61 -3.37 -15.62
N THR A 51 8.42 -2.33 -15.49
CA THR A 51 8.29 -1.12 -16.33
C THR A 51 9.36 -1.14 -17.41
N VAL A 52 9.02 -0.57 -18.56
CA VAL A 52 9.92 -0.46 -19.70
C VAL A 52 9.97 1.00 -20.09
N ASP A 53 11.08 1.64 -19.80
CA ASP A 53 11.36 3.01 -20.15
C ASP A 53 12.17 3.02 -21.45
N VAL A 54 11.62 3.67 -22.47
CA VAL A 54 12.32 3.90 -23.74
C VAL A 54 13.01 5.24 -23.60
N ASP A 55 14.34 5.21 -23.48
CA ASP A 55 15.10 6.46 -23.51
C ASP A 55 15.15 6.97 -24.96
N ASN A 56 14.38 8.03 -25.25
CA ASN A 56 14.29 8.62 -26.59
C ASN A 56 15.63 9.18 -27.09
N SER A 57 16.65 9.25 -26.23
CA SER A 57 17.99 9.71 -26.58
C SER A 57 18.85 8.65 -27.29
N ALA A 58 18.47 7.36 -27.26
CA ALA A 58 19.19 6.31 -27.98
C ALA A 58 18.28 5.13 -28.39
N PRO A 59 18.26 4.71 -29.66
CA PRO A 59 17.38 3.66 -30.18
C PRO A 59 17.65 2.25 -29.63
N THR A 60 18.64 2.07 -28.77
CA THR A 60 19.10 0.77 -28.25
C THR A 60 19.06 0.64 -26.73
N ASN A 61 18.67 1.69 -25.99
CA ASN A 61 18.69 1.66 -24.52
C ASN A 61 17.28 1.48 -23.95
N LEU A 62 16.72 0.29 -24.15
CA LEU A 62 15.54 -0.14 -23.45
C LEU A 62 15.89 -0.35 -21.97
N ARG A 63 15.35 0.46 -21.06
CA ARG A 63 15.60 0.34 -19.62
C ARG A 63 14.42 -0.40 -19.00
N ILE A 64 14.65 -1.63 -18.57
CA ILE A 64 13.64 -2.42 -17.88
C ILE A 64 13.87 -2.28 -16.39
N SER A 65 12.84 -1.87 -15.63
CA SER A 65 12.88 -1.86 -14.17
C SER A 65 11.94 -2.92 -13.63
N VAL A 66 12.43 -3.68 -12.66
CA VAL A 66 11.70 -4.73 -11.96
C VAL A 66 11.17 -4.16 -10.65
N HIS A 67 9.91 -4.43 -10.33
CA HIS A 67 9.23 -3.90 -9.14
C HIS A 67 8.65 -5.03 -8.29
N TRP A 68 9.01 -5.07 -7.01
CA TRP A 68 8.46 -5.98 -6.01
C TRP A 68 7.59 -5.22 -5.02
N ARG A 69 6.40 -5.74 -4.74
CA ARG A 69 5.51 -5.21 -3.69
C ARG A 69 5.65 -6.13 -2.49
N VAL A 70 6.11 -5.57 -1.37
CA VAL A 70 6.44 -6.31 -0.16
C VAL A 70 5.47 -5.86 0.91
N ASP A 71 4.68 -6.79 1.44
CA ASP A 71 3.70 -6.54 2.50
C ASP A 71 4.08 -7.18 3.85
N VAL A 72 5.30 -7.74 3.94
CA VAL A 72 5.79 -8.40 5.14
C VAL A 72 6.90 -7.58 5.79
N ASN A 73 6.79 -7.41 7.11
CA ASN A 73 7.74 -6.69 7.96
C ASN A 73 7.99 -5.21 7.57
N GLU A 74 7.05 -4.58 6.86
CA GLU A 74 7.09 -3.16 6.49
C GLU A 74 6.39 -2.29 7.55
N SER A 75 6.95 -2.21 8.75
CA SER A 75 6.36 -1.46 9.87
C SER A 75 6.17 0.02 9.56
N SER A 76 7.06 0.60 8.77
CA SER A 76 7.02 2.01 8.38
C SER A 76 5.82 2.34 7.50
N CYS A 77 5.26 1.36 6.77
CA CYS A 77 4.05 1.52 5.98
C CYS A 77 2.77 1.15 6.74
N LYS A 78 2.84 0.93 8.06
CA LYS A 78 1.66 0.72 8.90
C LYS A 78 1.18 2.06 9.45
N THR A 79 0.07 2.54 8.89
CA THR A 79 -0.75 3.59 9.49
C THR A 79 -1.44 3.08 10.74
N LEU A 80 -1.70 3.96 11.69
CA LEU A 80 -2.37 3.63 12.94
C LEU A 80 -3.70 4.37 13.02
N TRP A 81 -4.72 3.72 13.57
CA TRP A 81 -5.98 4.38 13.89
C TRP A 81 -5.91 5.00 15.27
N GLU A 82 -6.00 6.32 15.32
CA GLU A 82 -5.99 7.12 16.53
C GLU A 82 -7.39 7.64 16.84
N ASN A 83 -7.65 7.92 18.12
CA ASN A 83 -8.88 8.58 18.56
C ASN A 83 -10.16 7.90 18.07
N LEU A 84 -10.22 6.56 18.17
CA LEU A 84 -11.42 5.77 17.89
C LEU A 84 -12.58 6.27 18.76
N GLN A 85 -13.55 6.93 18.13
CA GLN A 85 -14.76 7.43 18.77
C GLN A 85 -15.96 6.61 18.30
N ASP A 86 -16.59 5.91 19.22
CA ASP A 86 -17.89 5.32 18.94
C ASP A 86 -18.95 6.44 18.90
N LYS A 87 -19.53 6.65 17.71
CA LYS A 87 -20.60 7.63 17.51
C LYS A 87 -22.00 7.01 17.60
N ALA A 88 -22.13 5.75 18.04
CA ALA A 88 -23.42 5.11 18.29
C ALA A 88 -24.32 5.95 19.23
N TRP A 89 -23.72 6.71 20.16
CA TRP A 89 -24.46 7.54 21.13
C TRP A 89 -24.90 8.91 20.62
N MET A 90 -24.29 9.44 19.55
CA MET A 90 -24.50 10.85 19.14
C MET A 90 -25.70 11.06 18.20
N ARG A 91 -26.48 10.00 17.94
CA ARG A 91 -27.70 10.05 17.13
C ARG A 91 -28.83 9.48 17.98
N GLY A 92 -29.51 10.35 18.74
CA GLY A 92 -30.63 9.95 19.59
C GLY A 92 -31.66 9.14 18.81
N ASP A 93 -32.29 8.17 19.49
CA ASP A 93 -33.55 7.42 19.29
C ASP A 93 -34.18 7.19 17.88
N TRP A 94 -33.50 7.51 16.78
CA TRP A 94 -34.06 7.47 15.42
C TRP A 94 -33.65 6.24 14.60
N PHE A 95 -32.81 5.36 15.15
CA PHE A 95 -32.40 4.12 14.50
C PHE A 95 -32.44 2.95 15.49
N LYS A 96 -33.65 2.45 15.78
CA LYS A 96 -33.81 1.18 16.52
C LYS A 96 -33.40 -0.06 15.70
N ASP A 97 -33.19 0.09 14.39
CA ASP A 97 -32.96 -1.04 13.47
C ASP A 97 -31.63 -1.00 12.70
N SER A 98 -30.74 -0.03 12.92
CA SER A 98 -29.41 -0.10 12.32
C SER A 98 -28.40 -0.55 13.36
N HIS A 99 -28.00 -1.82 13.31
CA HIS A 99 -26.82 -2.39 13.97
C HIS A 99 -25.49 -1.76 13.47
N ALA A 100 -25.52 -0.52 12.99
CA ALA A 100 -24.39 0.19 12.44
C ALA A 100 -23.72 0.98 13.56
N PHE A 101 -22.85 0.30 14.32
CA PHE A 101 -21.82 0.97 15.09
C PHE A 101 -21.01 1.83 14.13
N ARG A 102 -20.94 3.14 14.34
CA ARG A 102 -20.13 4.03 13.52
C ARG A 102 -18.93 4.46 14.34
N VAL A 103 -17.91 3.64 14.32
CA VAL A 103 -16.61 3.99 14.91
C VAL A 103 -15.91 4.93 13.93
N VAL A 104 -15.53 6.11 14.40
CA VAL A 104 -14.77 7.07 13.62
C VAL A 104 -13.36 7.17 14.19
N ALA A 105 -12.35 6.94 13.36
CA ALA A 105 -10.95 7.06 13.76
C ALA A 105 -10.20 8.03 12.87
N HIS A 106 -9.17 8.67 13.41
CA HIS A 106 -8.20 9.47 12.67
C HIS A 106 -7.04 8.58 12.25
N MET A 107 -6.55 8.70 11.02
CA MET A 107 -5.35 7.97 10.61
C MET A 107 -4.07 8.73 10.94
N GLY A 108 -3.29 8.14 11.83
CA GLY A 108 -1.94 8.52 12.21
C GLY A 108 -0.88 7.75 11.44
N ASN A 109 0.38 8.17 11.60
CA ASN A 109 1.55 7.64 10.91
C ASN A 109 1.46 7.61 9.37
N HIS A 110 0.62 8.47 8.79
CA HIS A 110 0.66 8.77 7.36
C HIS A 110 1.92 9.60 7.05
N GLN A 111 2.61 9.35 5.93
CA GLN A 111 3.82 10.10 5.53
C GLN A 111 3.52 11.10 4.39
N PRO A 112 2.79 12.21 4.64
CA PRO A 112 2.58 13.25 3.64
C PRO A 112 3.89 14.00 3.34
N PRO A 113 4.11 14.46 2.09
CA PRO A 113 3.21 14.43 0.94
C PRO A 113 3.31 13.16 0.07
N TRP A 114 4.09 12.17 0.49
CA TRP A 114 4.52 11.08 -0.38
C TRP A 114 3.47 9.98 -0.53
N ASP A 115 2.83 9.61 0.58
CA ASP A 115 1.82 8.56 0.60
C ASP A 115 0.47 9.06 0.07
N ASN A 116 -0.27 8.19 -0.60
CA ASN A 116 -1.65 8.51 -0.98
C ASN A 116 -2.58 8.26 0.19
N TRP A 117 -3.10 9.33 0.79
CA TRP A 117 -4.06 9.26 1.90
C TRP A 117 -5.23 8.31 1.65
N GLN A 118 -5.82 8.35 0.46
CA GLN A 118 -7.01 7.55 0.14
C GLN A 118 -6.68 6.07 -0.02
N GLU A 119 -5.49 5.73 -0.50
CA GLU A 119 -5.04 4.33 -0.60
C GLU A 119 -4.67 3.79 0.78
N MET A 120 -3.97 4.58 1.61
CA MET A 120 -3.69 4.20 3.00
C MET A 120 -5.01 4.02 3.75
N CYS A 121 -5.87 5.05 3.71
CA CYS A 121 -7.32 4.96 3.64
C CYS A 121 -7.94 3.56 3.67
N SER A 122 -8.24 3.14 2.46
CA SER A 122 -9.06 1.99 2.11
C SER A 122 -8.42 0.64 2.42
N THR A 123 -7.17 0.62 2.88
CA THR A 123 -6.39 -0.60 3.10
C THR A 123 -5.89 -0.76 4.53
N THR A 124 -6.00 0.26 5.38
CA THR A 124 -5.54 0.18 6.77
C THR A 124 -6.48 -0.70 7.57
N SER A 125 -5.99 -1.84 8.05
CA SER A 125 -6.75 -2.72 8.92
C SER A 125 -6.88 -2.14 10.32
N VAL A 126 -7.86 -2.62 11.08
CA VAL A 126 -8.05 -2.23 12.48
C VAL A 126 -8.56 -3.38 13.30
N ASP A 127 -7.99 -3.53 14.49
CA ASP A 127 -8.52 -4.38 15.54
C ASP A 127 -9.28 -3.49 16.52
N TYR A 128 -10.59 -3.67 16.63
CA TYR A 128 -11.44 -2.90 17.53
C TYR A 128 -12.41 -3.83 18.26
N ASP A 129 -12.44 -3.72 19.58
CA ASP A 129 -13.34 -4.50 20.45
C ASP A 129 -13.29 -6.02 20.21
N GLY A 130 -12.08 -6.56 19.95
CA GLY A 130 -11.87 -7.98 19.65
C GLY A 130 -12.25 -8.41 18.23
N HIS A 131 -12.67 -7.48 17.37
CA HIS A 131 -12.99 -7.72 15.97
C HIS A 131 -11.88 -7.18 15.06
N HIS A 132 -11.42 -8.01 14.12
CA HIS A 132 -10.51 -7.61 13.05
C HIS A 132 -11.29 -7.11 11.84
N PHE A 133 -10.94 -5.94 11.34
CA PHE A 133 -11.46 -5.39 10.09
C PHE A 133 -10.30 -5.17 9.12
N ASP A 134 -10.35 -5.85 7.97
CA ASP A 134 -9.29 -5.73 6.94
C ASP A 134 -9.20 -4.33 6.32
N ARG A 135 -10.31 -3.57 6.36
CA ARG A 135 -10.43 -2.24 5.77
C ARG A 135 -11.62 -1.47 6.36
N PRO A 136 -11.59 -0.12 6.32
CA PRO A 136 -12.74 0.69 6.70
C PRO A 136 -13.88 0.61 5.69
N SER A 137 -15.11 0.88 6.15
CA SER A 137 -16.30 1.00 5.29
C SER A 137 -16.36 2.33 4.53
N SER A 138 -15.72 3.40 5.03
CA SER A 138 -15.59 4.68 4.30
C SER A 138 -14.40 5.53 4.74
N CYS A 139 -13.88 6.36 3.82
CA CYS A 139 -12.79 7.33 4.02
C CYS A 139 -13.32 8.77 3.85
N ASP A 140 -13.10 9.66 4.83
CA ASP A 140 -13.40 11.09 4.72
C ASP A 140 -12.20 11.95 5.15
N HIS A 141 -11.55 12.55 4.15
CA HIS A 141 -10.39 13.42 4.38
C HIS A 141 -10.76 14.76 5.06
N ARG A 142 -12.03 15.20 5.00
CA ARG A 142 -12.46 16.53 5.47
C ARG A 142 -12.46 16.67 7.00
N ILE A 143 -12.61 15.56 7.72
CA ILE A 143 -12.57 15.52 9.17
C ILE A 143 -11.17 15.08 9.60
N ARG A 144 -10.13 15.87 9.28
CA ARG A 144 -8.72 15.57 9.61
C ARG A 144 -8.38 14.08 9.37
N GLY A 145 -8.73 13.59 8.18
CA GLY A 145 -8.46 12.21 7.82
C GLY A 145 -9.17 11.17 8.69
N ALA A 146 -10.50 11.16 8.66
CA ALA A 146 -11.32 10.24 9.44
C ALA A 146 -11.88 9.07 8.62
N CYS A 147 -12.11 7.93 9.26
CA CYS A 147 -12.61 6.72 8.60
C CYS A 147 -13.71 6.08 9.44
N ALA A 148 -14.71 5.49 8.77
CA ALA A 148 -15.76 4.73 9.44
C ALA A 148 -15.50 3.23 9.27
N LEU A 149 -15.78 2.47 10.32
CA LEU A 149 -15.75 1.00 10.35
C LEU A 149 -17.18 0.48 10.30
#